data_AF-I2DBY1-F1
#
_entry.id   AF-I2DBY1-F1
#
_cell.length_a   1.000
_cell.length_b   1.000
_cell.length_c   1.000
_cell.angle_alpha   90.00
_cell.angle_beta   90.00
_cell.angle_gamma   90.00
#
_symmetry.space_group_name_H-M   'P 1'
#
loop_
_entity.id
_entity.type
_entity.pdbx_description
1 polymer ?
#
loop_
_entity_poly.entity_id
_entity_poly.type
_entity_poly.pdbx_seq_one_letter_code
_entity_poly.pdbx_strand_id
1 'polypeptide(L)'
;MRLSPVFVALLSGLLAADLGLARSVAPRVADSPAAVTGTRKTSLLKNVAGLPPVPSAAQVAATSLNTDDIQGDILVGMHKQKQLFYFFAINDPATFKTHLASDIAPVVASVTQLSNVATQPLVALNIAFSNTGLLALGVTDNLGDSLFANGQAKDATSFKESTSSWVPQFAGTGIHGVIILASDTTDLIDQQVASIESTFGSSISKLYSLSASIRPGNEAGHEMFGFLDGIAQPAINGFNTPLPGQNIVDAGVIITGATNDPITRPSWAVGGSFLAFRQLEQLVPEFNKYLLDNAPAGSGSLQARADLLGARMVGRWKSGAPIDLTPTADDPALGADAQRNNNFTYSHAGFDLGSDQSHCPFSAHIRKTRPRADLGGSLTPPNLSAGANSIMRSGIPYGPEVTSAESASNTTTQERGLAFVAYQAQLSQGFHFLQQTWADNANFPPGKTPATVGLDPIIGQNNGQPRVVNGLLPSNSSASLSIPQFVVSHGGEYFFSPPISAIGGRLSA
;
A
#
# COMPACT_ATOMS: atom_id res chain seq x y z
N MET A 1 -35.75 -10.00 71.51
CA MET A 1 -36.33 -11.08 72.33
C MET A 1 -35.90 -12.42 71.72
N ARG A 2 -35.08 -13.20 72.45
CA ARG A 2 -35.02 -14.69 72.57
C ARG A 2 -35.08 -15.54 71.26
N LEU A 3 -34.23 -16.52 70.92
CA LEU A 3 -33.14 -17.35 71.51
C LEU A 3 -32.37 -17.95 70.29
N SER A 4 -31.04 -17.88 70.14
CA SER A 4 -29.92 -18.73 70.67
C SER A 4 -29.88 -20.24 70.29
N PRO A 5 -28.68 -20.85 70.13
CA PRO A 5 -28.33 -21.87 69.12
C PRO A 5 -27.75 -23.17 69.73
N VAL A 6 -26.96 -23.91 68.92
CA VAL A 6 -25.91 -24.93 69.23
C VAL A 6 -26.21 -26.33 68.68
N PHE A 7 -25.36 -26.84 67.78
CA PHE A 7 -24.55 -28.05 68.00
C PHE A 7 -23.44 -28.20 66.94
N VAL A 8 -22.21 -28.38 67.45
CA VAL A 8 -20.95 -28.63 66.74
C VAL A 8 -20.61 -30.12 66.88
N ALA A 9 -20.12 -30.79 65.83
CA ALA A 9 -19.15 -31.89 65.94
C ALA A 9 -18.52 -32.22 64.57
N LEU A 10 -17.19 -32.30 64.56
CA LEU A 10 -16.31 -32.69 63.46
C LEU A 10 -16.45 -34.19 63.11
N LEU A 11 -16.18 -34.56 61.84
CA LEU A 11 -15.31 -35.70 61.51
C LEU A 11 -14.80 -35.60 60.05
N SER A 12 -13.49 -35.76 59.89
CA SER A 12 -12.70 -35.76 58.66
C SER A 12 -12.67 -37.13 57.98
N GLY A 13 -12.61 -37.20 56.64
CA GLY A 13 -12.17 -38.42 55.94
C GLY A 13 -12.56 -38.59 54.45
N LEU A 14 -11.56 -38.40 53.58
CA LEU A 14 -11.27 -39.07 52.29
C LEU A 14 -12.07 -38.78 50.99
N LEU A 15 -11.34 -38.11 50.08
CA LEU A 15 -10.98 -38.47 48.68
C LEU A 15 -12.02 -39.05 47.68
N ALA A 16 -12.32 -38.26 46.64
CA ALA A 16 -12.37 -38.63 45.20
C ALA A 16 -12.47 -37.31 44.39
N ALA A 17 -11.40 -36.82 43.77
CA ALA A 17 -10.94 -37.12 42.41
C ALA A 17 -11.87 -36.60 41.29
N ASP A 18 -11.76 -35.30 40.99
CA ASP A 18 -12.16 -34.72 39.70
C ASP A 18 -10.96 -33.92 39.14
N LEU A 19 -10.09 -34.63 38.42
CA LEU A 19 -8.98 -34.08 37.64
C LEU A 19 -9.45 -33.97 36.18
N GLY A 20 -10.14 -32.88 35.87
CA GLY A 20 -10.42 -32.47 34.49
C GLY A 20 -9.14 -31.93 33.84
N LEU A 21 -8.78 -32.50 32.68
CA LEU A 21 -7.59 -32.16 31.89
C LEU A 21 -7.51 -30.64 31.59
N ALA A 22 -6.69 -29.91 32.35
CA ALA A 22 -6.06 -28.69 31.85
C ALA A 22 -4.88 -29.11 30.97
N ARG A 23 -5.11 -29.31 29.66
CA ARG A 23 -4.03 -29.37 28.68
C ARG A 23 -3.38 -27.98 28.65
N SER A 24 -2.14 -27.89 29.10
CA SER A 24 -1.31 -26.70 28.95
C SER A 24 -1.17 -26.35 27.46
N VAL A 25 -1.84 -25.29 27.02
CA VAL A 25 -1.48 -24.59 25.79
C VAL A 25 -0.24 -23.76 26.14
N ALA A 26 0.94 -24.40 26.16
CA ALA A 26 2.19 -23.66 26.09
C ALA A 26 2.17 -22.88 24.75
N PRO A 27 2.52 -21.59 24.72
CA PRO A 27 2.28 -20.76 23.55
C PRO A 27 3.19 -21.21 22.40
N ARG A 28 2.59 -21.79 21.35
CA ARG A 28 3.24 -22.10 20.06
C ARG A 28 3.90 -20.88 19.42
N VAL A 29 3.55 -19.68 19.89
CA VAL A 29 4.14 -18.39 19.51
C VAL A 29 5.68 -18.43 19.55
N ALA A 30 6.29 -19.11 20.52
CA ALA A 30 7.76 -19.14 20.64
C ALA A 30 8.47 -19.83 19.46
N ASP A 31 7.78 -20.72 18.75
CA ASP A 31 8.33 -21.45 17.59
C ASP A 31 8.07 -20.70 16.26
N SER A 32 7.28 -19.63 16.27
CA SER A 32 6.97 -18.83 15.09
C SER A 32 8.19 -18.02 14.66
N PRO A 33 8.68 -18.13 13.40
CA PRO A 33 9.72 -17.23 12.88
C PRO A 33 9.38 -15.74 12.98
N ALA A 34 8.08 -15.40 13.03
CA ALA A 34 7.62 -14.03 13.25
C ALA A 34 7.82 -13.53 14.70
N ALA A 35 8.00 -14.43 15.67
CA ALA A 35 8.25 -14.03 17.06
C ALA A 35 9.61 -13.35 17.20
N VAL A 36 9.65 -12.25 17.97
CA VAL A 36 10.90 -11.53 18.23
C VAL A 36 11.68 -12.25 19.32
N THR A 37 12.82 -12.84 18.97
CA THR A 37 13.77 -13.37 19.94
C THR A 37 15.02 -12.48 20.02
N GLY A 38 15.28 -11.92 21.21
CA GLY A 38 16.46 -11.10 21.48
C GLY A 38 16.39 -9.67 20.94
N THR A 39 17.46 -8.91 21.17
CA THR A 39 17.58 -7.49 20.78
C THR A 39 18.50 -7.38 19.55
N ARG A 40 18.00 -6.85 18.43
CA ARG A 40 18.82 -6.62 17.23
C ARG A 40 19.56 -5.28 17.29
N LYS A 41 20.76 -5.25 16.69
CA LYS A 41 21.59 -4.02 16.54
C LYS A 41 21.68 -3.52 15.10
N THR A 42 21.25 -4.32 14.13
CA THR A 42 21.30 -4.01 12.70
C THR A 42 19.87 -4.06 12.16
N SER A 43 19.48 -3.02 11.42
CA SER A 43 18.16 -2.96 10.78
C SER A 43 18.01 -4.12 9.80
N LEU A 44 16.87 -4.81 9.87
CA LEU A 44 16.42 -5.74 8.84
C LEU A 44 15.58 -5.02 7.76
N LEU A 45 15.21 -3.75 7.97
CA LEU A 45 14.50 -2.96 6.98
C LEU A 45 15.49 -2.39 5.96
N LYS A 46 15.18 -2.53 4.67
CA LYS A 46 15.95 -1.98 3.57
C LYS A 46 15.86 -0.46 3.56
N ASN A 47 17.02 0.17 3.56
CA ASN A 47 17.15 1.61 3.38
C ASN A 47 17.55 1.89 1.92
N VAL A 48 16.68 2.56 1.17
CA VAL A 48 16.93 2.94 -0.23
C VAL A 48 17.09 4.45 -0.29
N ALA A 49 18.16 4.92 -0.94
CA ALA A 49 18.42 6.34 -1.08
C ALA A 49 17.27 7.06 -1.80
N GLY A 50 16.95 8.29 -1.38
CA GLY A 50 15.84 9.07 -1.91
C GLY A 50 14.48 8.80 -1.25
N LEU A 51 14.31 7.70 -0.51
CA LEU A 51 13.05 7.42 0.18
C LEU A 51 12.98 8.16 1.53
N PRO A 52 11.78 8.52 2.00
CA PRO A 52 11.61 9.02 3.36
C PRO A 52 12.16 8.01 4.39
N PRO A 53 12.86 8.48 5.43
CA PRO A 53 13.32 7.59 6.48
C PRO A 53 12.11 7.02 7.25
N VAL A 54 12.22 5.75 7.65
CA VAL A 54 11.28 5.13 8.59
C VAL A 54 11.20 5.98 9.87
N PRO A 55 10.00 6.22 10.43
CA PRO A 55 9.86 6.93 11.71
C PRO A 55 10.72 6.29 12.80
N SER A 56 11.48 7.10 13.52
CA SER A 56 12.32 6.66 14.64
C SER A 56 11.47 6.29 15.86
N ALA A 57 12.00 5.42 16.72
CA ALA A 57 11.37 5.09 18.01
C ALA A 57 11.03 6.33 18.87
N ALA A 58 11.83 7.40 18.77
CA ALA A 58 11.55 8.66 19.47
C ALA A 58 10.33 9.41 18.90
N GLN A 59 10.14 9.42 17.58
CA GLN A 59 8.95 9.99 16.95
C GLN A 59 7.69 9.21 17.31
N VAL A 60 7.79 7.87 17.29
CA VAL A 60 6.70 6.98 17.71
C VAL A 60 6.33 7.21 19.17
N ALA A 61 7.31 7.34 20.08
CA ALA A 61 7.04 7.57 21.50
C ALA A 61 6.46 8.97 21.80
N ALA A 62 6.67 9.94 20.92
CA ALA A 62 6.20 11.32 21.10
C ALA A 62 4.80 11.58 20.52
N THR A 63 4.28 10.67 19.69
CA THR A 63 2.96 10.86 19.06
C THR A 63 1.81 10.55 20.01
N SER A 64 0.68 11.24 19.84
CA SER A 64 -0.58 10.89 20.52
C SER A 64 -1.33 9.74 19.85
N LEU A 65 -0.88 9.31 18.66
CA LEU A 65 -1.45 8.19 17.93
C LEU A 65 -0.96 6.87 18.58
N ASN A 66 -1.88 5.96 18.91
CA ASN A 66 -1.56 4.69 19.55
C ASN A 66 -0.90 3.71 18.56
N THR A 67 0.36 3.97 18.23
CA THR A 67 1.16 3.25 17.22
C THR A 67 1.51 1.81 17.60
N ASP A 68 1.40 1.45 18.87
CA ASP A 68 1.48 0.05 19.33
C ASP A 68 0.31 -0.78 18.81
N ASP A 69 -0.83 -0.15 18.53
CA ASP A 69 -2.07 -0.79 18.13
C ASP A 69 -2.35 -0.66 16.62
N ILE A 70 -1.46 -0.01 15.87
CA ILE A 70 -1.56 0.15 14.41
C ILE A 70 -0.63 -0.85 13.73
N GLN A 71 -1.17 -1.60 12.78
CA GLN A 71 -0.37 -2.54 11.97
C GLN A 71 0.69 -1.80 11.14
N GLY A 72 1.92 -2.29 11.18
CA GLY A 72 3.11 -1.57 10.75
C GLY A 72 3.16 -1.19 9.25
N ASP A 73 2.60 -2.01 8.36
CA ASP A 73 2.62 -1.73 6.92
C ASP A 73 1.81 -0.49 6.54
N ILE A 74 0.88 -0.06 7.39
CA ILE A 74 0.01 1.10 7.15
C ILE A 74 0.80 2.42 7.14
N LEU A 75 1.68 2.62 8.13
CA LEU A 75 2.38 3.90 8.34
C LEU A 75 3.89 3.85 8.15
N VAL A 76 4.48 2.66 8.20
CA VAL A 76 5.93 2.45 8.02
C VAL A 76 6.21 1.76 6.70
N GLY A 77 5.39 0.77 6.34
CA GLY A 77 5.71 -0.18 5.28
C GLY A 77 6.58 -1.33 5.82
N MET A 78 6.43 -2.53 5.26
CA MET A 78 7.20 -3.68 5.75
C MET A 78 8.71 -3.58 5.51
N HIS A 79 9.16 -2.88 4.46
CA HIS A 79 10.57 -2.66 4.10
C HIS A 79 11.50 -3.90 4.09
N LYS A 80 10.96 -5.11 3.88
CA LYS A 80 11.74 -6.35 3.72
C LYS A 80 12.00 -6.66 2.25
N GLN A 81 13.04 -7.46 1.96
CA GLN A 81 13.38 -7.83 0.59
C GLN A 81 12.27 -8.60 -0.13
N LYS A 82 11.57 -9.50 0.56
CA LYS A 82 10.54 -10.39 0.03
C LYS A 82 9.23 -10.17 0.77
N GLN A 83 8.13 -10.26 0.03
CA GLN A 83 6.79 -10.30 0.60
C GLN A 83 5.96 -11.41 -0.04
N LEU A 84 4.96 -11.89 0.69
CA LEU A 84 3.91 -12.77 0.20
C LEU A 84 2.57 -12.22 0.64
N PHE A 85 1.68 -12.02 -0.32
CA PHE A 85 0.26 -11.78 -0.09
C PHE A 85 -0.45 -13.13 -0.12
N TYR A 86 -0.91 -13.62 1.04
CA TYR A 86 -1.61 -14.89 1.19
C TYR A 86 -3.11 -14.63 1.31
N PHE A 87 -3.87 -14.87 0.23
CA PHE A 87 -5.32 -14.64 0.20
C PHE A 87 -6.08 -15.89 0.62
N PHE A 88 -6.97 -15.76 1.60
CA PHE A 88 -7.58 -16.90 2.26
C PHE A 88 -9.10 -16.81 2.40
N ALA A 89 -9.72 -17.99 2.53
CA ALA A 89 -11.08 -18.16 3.01
C ALA A 89 -11.07 -18.69 4.46
N ILE A 90 -12.17 -18.46 5.17
CA ILE A 90 -12.44 -18.96 6.52
C ILE A 90 -13.52 -20.02 6.41
N ASN A 91 -13.22 -21.25 6.82
CA ASN A 91 -14.12 -22.41 6.69
C ASN A 91 -14.80 -22.76 8.00
N ASP A 92 -14.09 -22.63 9.12
CA ASP A 92 -14.60 -22.87 10.46
C ASP A 92 -14.27 -21.64 11.33
N PRO A 93 -15.22 -20.69 11.46
CA PRO A 93 -14.99 -19.46 12.20
C PRO A 93 -14.59 -19.68 13.66
N ALA A 94 -15.10 -20.73 14.33
CA ALA A 94 -14.80 -20.95 15.76
C ALA A 94 -13.33 -21.37 15.96
N THR A 95 -12.87 -22.33 15.17
CA THR A 95 -11.46 -22.75 15.18
C THR A 95 -10.55 -21.63 14.67
N PHE A 96 -10.96 -20.92 13.62
CA PHE A 96 -10.19 -19.79 13.09
C PHE A 96 -10.00 -18.69 14.13
N LYS A 97 -11.06 -18.29 14.85
CA LYS A 97 -11.00 -17.28 15.93
C LYS A 97 -10.03 -17.68 17.05
N THR A 98 -10.03 -18.95 17.43
CA THR A 98 -9.10 -19.48 18.44
C THR A 98 -7.65 -19.20 18.03
N HIS A 99 -7.28 -19.59 16.81
CA HIS A 99 -5.92 -19.41 16.28
C HIS A 99 -5.58 -17.97 15.89
N LEU A 100 -6.58 -17.18 15.50
CA LEU A 100 -6.41 -15.76 15.25
C LEU A 100 -5.93 -15.05 16.54
N ALA A 101 -6.54 -15.36 17.68
CA ALA A 101 -6.14 -14.81 18.98
C ALA A 101 -4.82 -15.39 19.50
N SER A 102 -4.60 -16.71 19.42
CA SER A 102 -3.42 -17.34 20.02
C SER A 102 -2.16 -17.29 19.17
N ASP A 103 -2.29 -17.31 17.84
CA ASP A 103 -1.16 -17.59 16.95
C ASP A 103 -0.87 -16.44 15.97
N ILE A 104 -1.88 -15.63 15.61
CA ILE A 104 -1.70 -14.45 14.74
C ILE A 104 -1.51 -13.17 15.56
N ALA A 105 -2.47 -12.82 16.42
CA ALA A 105 -2.44 -11.54 17.15
C ALA A 105 -1.11 -11.25 17.88
N PRO A 106 -0.44 -12.22 18.54
CA PRO A 106 0.81 -11.96 19.27
C PRO A 106 2.03 -11.66 18.37
N VAL A 107 1.95 -11.95 17.07
CA VAL A 107 3.06 -11.78 16.12
C VAL A 107 2.77 -10.74 15.04
N VAL A 108 1.64 -10.04 15.11
CA VAL A 108 1.34 -8.93 14.19
C VAL A 108 2.29 -7.77 14.49
N ALA A 109 3.06 -7.36 13.47
CA ALA A 109 4.04 -6.30 13.61
C ALA A 109 3.36 -4.93 13.67
N SER A 110 3.56 -4.18 14.76
CA SER A 110 3.05 -2.81 14.91
C SER A 110 3.95 -1.76 14.26
N VAL A 111 3.43 -0.54 14.12
CA VAL A 111 4.22 0.63 13.72
C VAL A 111 5.40 0.83 14.67
N THR A 112 5.17 0.78 15.98
CA THR A 112 6.23 0.90 16.99
C THR A 112 7.32 -0.16 16.80
N GLN A 113 6.91 -1.40 16.56
CA GLN A 113 7.83 -2.51 16.43
C GLN A 113 8.74 -2.38 15.20
N LEU A 114 8.20 -1.95 14.05
CA LEU A 114 8.97 -1.78 12.81
C LEU A 114 9.88 -0.54 12.86
N SER A 115 9.44 0.52 13.53
CA SER A 115 10.18 1.77 13.74
C SER A 115 11.38 1.66 14.69
N ASN A 116 11.54 0.52 15.37
CA ASN A 116 12.67 0.26 16.25
C ASN A 116 13.48 -0.95 15.75
N VAL A 117 14.74 -0.69 15.36
CA VAL A 117 15.71 -1.71 14.91
C VAL A 117 15.79 -2.90 15.87
N ALA A 118 15.70 -2.65 17.18
CA ALA A 118 15.81 -3.67 18.20
C ALA A 118 14.69 -4.73 18.16
N THR A 119 13.51 -4.37 17.63
CA THR A 119 12.27 -5.17 17.72
C THR A 119 11.76 -5.65 16.36
N GLN A 120 12.46 -5.34 15.26
CA GLN A 120 12.09 -5.81 13.93
C GLN A 120 12.08 -7.35 13.89
N PRO A 121 10.97 -8.00 13.51
CA PRO A 121 10.88 -9.45 13.49
C PRO A 121 11.63 -10.04 12.28
N LEU A 122 11.96 -11.34 12.33
CA LEU A 122 12.53 -12.03 11.15
C LEU A 122 11.49 -12.10 10.03
N VAL A 123 10.25 -12.41 10.38
CA VAL A 123 9.07 -12.30 9.51
C VAL A 123 8.12 -11.27 10.09
N ALA A 124 7.95 -10.14 9.40
CA ALA A 124 6.89 -9.19 9.74
C ALA A 124 5.56 -9.68 9.17
N LEU A 125 4.52 -9.65 10.00
CA LEU A 125 3.19 -10.16 9.67
C LEU A 125 2.15 -9.07 9.90
N ASN A 126 1.33 -8.79 8.89
CA ASN A 126 0.07 -8.05 9.03
C ASN A 126 -1.08 -8.88 8.45
N ILE A 127 -2.29 -8.57 8.86
CA ILE A 127 -3.51 -9.26 8.41
C ILE A 127 -4.62 -8.24 8.17
N ALA A 128 -5.38 -8.42 7.09
CA ALA A 128 -6.54 -7.61 6.77
C ALA A 128 -7.71 -8.48 6.29
N PHE A 129 -8.94 -8.06 6.54
CA PHE A 129 -10.15 -8.82 6.23
C PHE A 129 -11.00 -8.09 5.21
N SER A 130 -11.53 -8.81 4.22
CA SER A 130 -12.57 -8.27 3.33
C SER A 130 -13.90 -8.16 4.09
N ASN A 131 -14.90 -7.51 3.49
CA ASN A 131 -16.23 -7.46 4.09
C ASN A 131 -16.81 -8.87 4.33
N THR A 132 -16.67 -9.80 3.39
CA THR A 132 -17.15 -11.17 3.57
C THR A 132 -16.37 -11.94 4.63
N GLY A 133 -15.09 -11.63 4.85
CA GLY A 133 -14.33 -12.18 5.98
C GLY A 133 -14.82 -11.69 7.33
N LEU A 134 -15.15 -10.40 7.47
CA LEU A 134 -15.78 -9.88 8.68
C LEU A 134 -17.12 -10.58 8.95
N LEU A 135 -17.96 -10.74 7.93
CA LEU A 135 -19.22 -11.45 8.06
C LEU A 135 -19.03 -12.93 8.43
N ALA A 136 -18.04 -13.61 7.86
CA ALA A 136 -17.70 -14.99 8.22
C ALA A 136 -17.27 -15.12 9.70
N LEU A 137 -16.70 -14.06 10.28
CA LEU A 137 -16.37 -13.97 11.71
C LEU A 137 -17.55 -13.48 12.58
N GLY A 138 -18.74 -13.33 12.03
CA GLY A 138 -19.92 -12.82 12.75
C GLY A 138 -19.81 -11.33 13.11
N VAL A 139 -19.00 -10.57 12.38
CA VAL A 139 -18.86 -9.12 12.54
C VAL A 139 -19.72 -8.43 11.47
N THR A 140 -20.89 -7.97 11.88
CA THR A 140 -21.89 -7.33 11.00
C THR A 140 -21.92 -5.81 11.14
N ASP A 141 -21.00 -5.26 11.92
CA ASP A 141 -20.87 -3.84 12.20
C ASP A 141 -20.61 -3.06 10.90
N ASN A 142 -21.24 -1.90 10.73
CA ASN A 142 -20.94 -1.02 9.60
C ASN A 142 -19.66 -0.23 9.87
N LEU A 143 -18.61 -0.48 9.09
CA LEU A 143 -17.33 0.23 9.21
C LEU A 143 -17.36 1.65 8.61
N GLY A 144 -18.45 2.05 7.97
CA GLY A 144 -18.63 3.40 7.40
C GLY A 144 -17.97 3.59 6.04
N ASP A 145 -17.70 2.52 5.29
CA ASP A 145 -17.18 2.57 3.92
C ASP A 145 -17.97 1.62 3.00
N SER A 146 -18.71 2.20 2.06
CA SER A 146 -19.59 1.45 1.16
C SER A 146 -18.85 0.74 0.03
N LEU A 147 -17.66 1.20 -0.36
CA LEU A 147 -16.84 0.53 -1.36
C LEU A 147 -16.27 -0.75 -0.76
N PHE A 148 -15.71 -0.66 0.45
CA PHE A 148 -15.28 -1.82 1.23
C PHE A 148 -16.40 -2.85 1.39
N ALA A 149 -17.59 -2.42 1.81
CA ALA A 149 -18.73 -3.32 2.03
C ALA A 149 -19.15 -4.07 0.76
N ASN A 150 -18.99 -3.46 -0.42
CA ASN A 150 -19.40 -4.06 -1.69
C ASN A 150 -18.31 -4.96 -2.33
N GLY A 151 -17.04 -4.75 -1.99
CA GLY A 151 -15.89 -5.43 -2.59
C GLY A 151 -15.48 -4.82 -3.93
N GLN A 152 -14.19 -4.95 -4.27
CA GLN A 152 -13.60 -4.27 -5.43
C GLN A 152 -14.14 -4.79 -6.76
N ALA A 153 -14.54 -6.07 -6.86
CA ALA A 153 -15.12 -6.64 -8.07
C ALA A 153 -16.36 -5.86 -8.56
N LYS A 154 -17.19 -5.35 -7.64
CA LYS A 154 -18.35 -4.51 -7.97
C LYS A 154 -17.97 -3.07 -8.35
N ASP A 155 -16.78 -2.63 -7.97
CA ASP A 155 -16.26 -1.29 -8.24
C ASP A 155 -15.41 -1.23 -9.53
N ALA A 156 -15.07 -2.38 -10.12
CA ALA A 156 -14.23 -2.47 -11.33
C ALA A 156 -14.71 -1.56 -12.48
N THR A 157 -16.03 -1.44 -12.67
CA THR A 157 -16.60 -0.57 -13.71
C THR A 157 -16.30 0.91 -13.48
N SER A 158 -16.11 1.33 -12.22
CA SER A 158 -15.71 2.71 -11.86
C SER A 158 -14.35 3.08 -12.45
N PHE A 159 -13.48 2.08 -12.67
CA PHE A 159 -12.13 2.23 -13.22
C PHE A 159 -12.06 1.87 -14.71
N LYS A 160 -13.22 1.74 -15.38
CA LYS A 160 -13.30 1.41 -16.80
C LYS A 160 -12.53 0.13 -17.15
N GLU A 161 -12.68 -0.90 -16.32
CA GLU A 161 -12.17 -2.24 -16.55
C GLU A 161 -13.27 -3.30 -16.34
N SER A 162 -12.97 -4.54 -16.69
CA SER A 162 -13.87 -5.68 -16.52
C SER A 162 -13.20 -6.75 -15.67
N THR A 163 -13.97 -7.35 -14.75
CA THR A 163 -13.51 -8.50 -13.95
C THR A 163 -13.18 -9.74 -14.78
N SER A 164 -13.46 -9.73 -16.09
CA SER A 164 -13.07 -10.81 -17.01
C SER A 164 -11.56 -10.93 -17.24
N SER A 165 -10.76 -9.88 -16.98
CA SER A 165 -9.29 -9.93 -17.05
C SER A 165 -8.62 -10.25 -15.70
N TRP A 166 -9.41 -10.38 -14.64
CA TRP A 166 -8.90 -10.53 -13.29
C TRP A 166 -8.42 -11.95 -12.99
N VAL A 167 -7.54 -12.07 -12.00
CA VAL A 167 -7.33 -13.38 -11.34
C VAL A 167 -8.70 -13.88 -10.86
N PRO A 168 -9.13 -15.10 -11.23
CA PRO A 168 -10.50 -15.56 -10.99
C PRO A 168 -10.97 -15.46 -9.53
N GLN A 169 -10.05 -15.62 -8.58
CA GLN A 169 -10.31 -15.51 -7.14
C GLN A 169 -10.68 -14.08 -6.69
N PHE A 170 -10.23 -13.05 -7.40
CA PHE A 170 -10.65 -11.66 -7.16
C PHE A 170 -11.96 -11.31 -7.87
N ALA A 171 -12.37 -12.06 -8.89
CA ALA A 171 -13.61 -11.82 -9.65
C ALA A 171 -14.88 -12.29 -8.88
N GLY A 172 -14.97 -11.92 -7.61
CA GLY A 172 -16.01 -12.29 -6.66
C GLY A 172 -15.70 -11.74 -5.28
N THR A 173 -16.29 -12.32 -4.24
CA THR A 173 -16.05 -11.92 -2.84
C THR A 173 -15.70 -13.14 -1.96
N GLY A 174 -15.13 -14.19 -2.57
CA GLY A 174 -14.77 -15.44 -1.89
C GLY A 174 -13.51 -15.33 -1.02
N ILE A 175 -12.66 -14.34 -1.28
CA ILE A 175 -11.52 -14.03 -0.41
C ILE A 175 -12.05 -13.34 0.84
N HIS A 176 -11.78 -13.93 2.01
CA HIS A 176 -12.14 -13.39 3.32
C HIS A 176 -11.04 -12.49 3.91
N GLY A 177 -9.80 -12.67 3.50
CA GLY A 177 -8.72 -11.84 3.99
C GLY A 177 -7.40 -12.07 3.28
N VAL A 178 -6.42 -11.28 3.68
CA VAL A 178 -5.04 -11.37 3.24
C VAL A 178 -4.11 -11.33 4.44
N ILE A 179 -3.13 -12.24 4.47
CA ILE A 179 -1.97 -12.15 5.37
C ILE A 179 -0.80 -11.63 4.55
N ILE A 180 -0.18 -10.54 5.01
CA ILE A 180 1.02 -9.96 4.41
C ILE A 180 2.20 -10.46 5.24
N LEU A 181 3.02 -11.31 4.63
CA LEU A 181 4.24 -11.85 5.23
C LEU A 181 5.44 -11.20 4.56
N ALA A 182 6.35 -10.66 5.35
CA ALA A 182 7.51 -9.96 4.83
C ALA A 182 8.80 -10.44 5.52
N SER A 183 9.79 -10.86 4.75
CA SER A 183 11.08 -11.29 5.26
C SER A 183 12.20 -11.03 4.24
N ASP A 184 13.46 -11.17 4.64
CA ASP A 184 14.57 -11.00 3.71
C ASP A 184 14.80 -12.24 2.81
N THR A 185 14.21 -13.38 3.18
CA THR A 185 14.26 -14.62 2.40
C THR A 185 12.87 -15.24 2.25
N THR A 186 12.65 -15.93 1.13
CA THR A 186 11.43 -16.71 0.89
C THR A 186 11.31 -17.88 1.86
N ASP A 187 12.42 -18.52 2.22
CA ASP A 187 12.43 -19.68 3.12
C ASP A 187 11.80 -19.38 4.49
N LEU A 188 12.00 -18.16 5.03
CA LEU A 188 11.38 -17.73 6.28
C LEU A 188 9.89 -17.46 6.12
N ILE A 189 9.48 -16.93 4.96
CA ILE A 189 8.06 -16.76 4.61
C ILE A 189 7.39 -18.13 4.51
N ASP A 190 7.99 -19.08 3.79
CA ASP A 190 7.44 -20.42 3.59
C ASP A 190 7.33 -21.19 4.92
N GLN A 191 8.33 -21.06 5.81
CA GLN A 191 8.25 -21.59 7.18
C GLN A 191 7.08 -20.99 7.97
N GLN A 192 6.86 -19.68 7.86
CA GLN A 192 5.74 -19.01 8.53
C GLN A 192 4.40 -19.45 7.94
N VAL A 193 4.28 -19.60 6.62
CA VAL A 193 3.08 -20.13 5.95
C VAL A 193 2.79 -21.55 6.44
N ALA A 194 3.79 -22.43 6.46
CA ALA A 194 3.62 -23.80 6.94
C ALA A 194 3.16 -23.85 8.41
N SER A 195 3.67 -22.97 9.26
CA SER A 195 3.23 -22.83 10.66
C SER A 195 1.77 -22.39 10.77
N ILE A 196 1.37 -21.39 9.98
CA ILE A 196 -0.02 -20.89 9.92
C ILE A 196 -0.96 -22.00 9.43
N GLU A 197 -0.66 -22.65 8.30
CA GLU A 197 -1.48 -23.72 7.73
C GLU A 197 -1.57 -24.93 8.67
N SER A 198 -0.46 -25.30 9.34
CA SER A 198 -0.46 -26.39 10.31
C SER A 198 -1.28 -26.07 11.56
N THR A 199 -1.34 -24.81 11.99
CA THR A 199 -2.01 -24.41 13.23
C THR A 199 -3.49 -24.19 13.00
N PHE A 200 -3.87 -23.48 11.94
CA PHE A 200 -5.27 -23.29 11.57
C PHE A 200 -5.91 -24.56 10.98
N GLY A 201 -5.12 -25.46 10.38
CA GLY A 201 -5.62 -26.65 9.71
C GLY A 201 -6.66 -26.29 8.66
N SER A 202 -7.77 -27.03 8.63
CA SER A 202 -8.86 -26.80 7.67
C SER A 202 -9.73 -25.57 7.98
N SER A 203 -9.51 -24.85 9.09
CA SER A 203 -10.29 -23.64 9.40
C SER A 203 -9.96 -22.46 8.48
N ILE A 204 -8.79 -22.49 7.83
CA ILE A 204 -8.36 -21.56 6.79
C ILE A 204 -8.14 -22.32 5.47
N SER A 205 -8.26 -21.64 4.34
CA SER A 205 -7.81 -22.18 3.06
C SER A 205 -7.20 -21.10 2.19
N LYS A 206 -6.00 -21.35 1.68
CA LYS A 206 -5.40 -20.51 0.62
C LYS A 206 -6.26 -20.58 -0.63
N LEU A 207 -6.73 -19.42 -1.10
CA LEU A 207 -7.41 -19.30 -2.40
C LEU A 207 -6.46 -18.86 -3.50
N TYR A 208 -5.55 -17.94 -3.17
CA TYR A 208 -4.57 -17.38 -4.07
C TYR A 208 -3.37 -16.84 -3.27
N SER A 209 -2.23 -16.64 -3.92
CA SER A 209 -1.12 -15.93 -3.31
C SER A 209 -0.24 -15.25 -4.36
N LEU A 210 0.33 -14.10 -4.01
CA LEU A 210 1.25 -13.37 -4.87
C LEU A 210 2.56 -13.10 -4.13
N SER A 211 3.66 -13.65 -4.64
CA SER A 211 5.01 -13.38 -4.14
C SER A 211 5.57 -12.11 -4.77
N ALA A 212 6.20 -11.27 -3.96
CA ALA A 212 6.76 -10.00 -4.37
C ALA A 212 8.17 -9.80 -3.80
N SER A 213 8.96 -8.93 -4.43
CA SER A 213 10.34 -8.67 -4.06
C SER A 213 10.76 -7.25 -4.40
N ILE A 214 11.57 -6.65 -3.53
CA ILE A 214 12.41 -5.52 -3.94
C ILE A 214 13.33 -6.02 -5.06
N ARG A 215 13.44 -5.24 -6.14
CA ARG A 215 14.24 -5.55 -7.33
C ARG A 215 15.75 -5.62 -7.01
N PRO A 216 16.55 -6.35 -7.79
CA PRO A 216 17.96 -6.60 -7.48
C PRO A 216 18.87 -5.40 -7.76
N GLY A 217 20.00 -5.32 -7.06
CA GLY A 217 21.10 -4.40 -7.38
C GLY A 217 20.70 -2.92 -7.34
N ASN A 218 21.08 -2.17 -8.37
CA ASN A 218 20.80 -0.73 -8.48
C ASN A 218 19.31 -0.40 -8.67
N GLU A 219 18.47 -1.41 -8.95
CA GLU A 219 17.02 -1.25 -9.11
C GLU A 219 16.28 -1.46 -7.77
N ALA A 220 17.01 -1.67 -6.66
CA ALA A 220 16.38 -1.81 -5.35
C ALA A 220 15.58 -0.54 -4.98
N GLY A 221 14.27 -0.71 -4.75
CA GLY A 221 13.32 0.38 -4.51
C GLY A 221 12.70 0.97 -5.77
N HIS A 222 13.09 0.50 -6.96
CA HIS A 222 12.45 0.85 -8.22
C HIS A 222 11.30 -0.11 -8.52
N GLU A 223 10.26 0.38 -9.19
CA GLU A 223 9.22 -0.46 -9.78
C GLU A 223 9.68 -1.10 -11.12
N MET A 224 8.85 -1.90 -11.77
CA MET A 224 9.28 -2.74 -12.91
C MET A 224 9.65 -1.95 -14.19
N PHE A 225 9.15 -0.72 -14.38
CA PHE A 225 9.61 0.16 -15.48
C PHE A 225 10.96 0.83 -15.17
N GLY A 226 11.47 0.71 -13.94
CA GLY A 226 12.78 1.19 -13.51
C GLY A 226 12.77 2.57 -12.86
N PHE A 227 11.62 3.07 -12.42
CA PHE A 227 11.51 4.33 -11.68
C PHE A 227 11.59 4.10 -10.17
N LEU A 228 12.39 4.89 -9.46
CA LEU A 228 12.45 4.88 -8.00
C LEU A 228 11.05 5.18 -7.42
N ASP A 229 10.52 4.24 -6.65
CA ASP A 229 9.18 4.32 -6.04
C ASP A 229 9.28 4.46 -4.50
N GLY A 230 8.19 4.90 -3.86
CA GLY A 230 8.12 5.10 -2.41
C GLY A 230 8.57 6.49 -1.93
N ILE A 231 8.98 7.39 -2.84
CA ILE A 231 9.51 8.72 -2.51
C ILE A 231 8.47 9.61 -1.81
N ALA A 232 7.25 9.67 -2.35
CA ALA A 232 6.22 10.60 -1.91
C ALA A 232 5.11 9.87 -1.17
N GLN A 233 4.97 10.20 0.12
CA GLN A 233 3.94 9.74 1.05
C GLN A 233 3.37 10.96 1.81
N PRO A 234 2.12 10.96 2.28
CA PRO A 234 1.65 11.96 3.24
C PRO A 234 2.41 11.87 4.56
N ALA A 235 2.78 13.00 5.15
CA ALA A 235 3.23 13.06 6.54
C ALA A 235 2.00 13.17 7.45
N ILE A 236 1.84 12.23 8.37
CA ILE A 236 0.82 12.29 9.41
C ILE A 236 1.23 13.34 10.45
N ASN A 237 0.38 14.35 10.62
CA ASN A 237 0.58 15.42 11.59
C ASN A 237 0.74 14.85 13.01
N GLY A 238 1.79 15.25 13.71
CA GLY A 238 2.11 14.75 15.05
C GLY A 238 2.75 13.35 15.10
N PHE A 239 3.10 12.75 13.95
CA PHE A 239 3.79 11.45 13.89
C PHE A 239 5.07 11.52 13.04
N ASN A 240 4.95 11.86 11.76
CA ASN A 240 6.12 12.01 10.89
C ASN A 240 6.78 13.38 11.11
N THR A 241 8.10 13.46 10.92
CA THR A 241 8.78 14.75 10.65
C THR A 241 8.63 15.07 9.17
N PRO A 242 7.88 16.12 8.78
CA PRO A 242 7.64 16.41 7.37
C PRO A 242 8.92 16.75 6.62
N LEU A 243 9.09 16.16 5.44
CA LEU A 243 10.16 16.51 4.50
C LEU A 243 9.76 17.74 3.65
N PRO A 244 10.73 18.50 3.10
CA PRO A 244 10.43 19.62 2.21
C PRO A 244 9.49 19.24 1.05
N GLY A 245 8.34 19.93 0.95
CA GLY A 245 7.31 19.69 -0.05
C GLY A 245 6.35 18.51 0.23
N GLN A 246 6.57 17.74 1.29
CA GLN A 246 5.66 16.67 1.70
C GLN A 246 4.30 17.23 2.15
N ASN A 247 3.21 16.54 1.82
CA ASN A 247 1.89 16.94 2.32
C ASN A 247 1.82 16.64 3.82
N ILE A 248 1.12 17.47 4.58
CA ILE A 248 0.88 17.23 6.00
C ILE A 248 -0.62 17.05 6.18
N VAL A 249 -1.02 15.88 6.69
CA VAL A 249 -2.43 15.50 6.80
C VAL A 249 -2.77 15.09 8.22
N ASP A 250 -4.04 15.23 8.59
CA ASP A 250 -4.54 14.67 9.84
C ASP A 250 -4.49 13.13 9.80
N ALA A 251 -4.27 12.51 10.97
CA ALA A 251 -4.17 11.06 11.08
C ALA A 251 -5.42 10.32 10.55
N GLY A 252 -6.60 10.93 10.72
CA GLY A 252 -7.89 10.42 10.24
C GLY A 252 -8.06 10.33 8.73
N VAL A 253 -7.10 10.85 7.94
CA VAL A 253 -7.04 10.61 6.50
C VAL A 253 -6.63 9.16 6.19
N ILE A 254 -5.74 8.59 7.01
CA ILE A 254 -5.19 7.24 6.80
C ILE A 254 -5.73 6.23 7.82
N ILE A 255 -5.92 6.65 9.07
CA ILE A 255 -6.29 5.78 10.20
C ILE A 255 -7.76 5.98 10.58
N THR A 256 -8.56 4.93 10.54
CA THR A 256 -9.99 4.98 10.90
C THR A 256 -10.17 5.35 12.36
N GLY A 257 -11.04 6.33 12.63
CA GLY A 257 -11.33 6.85 13.97
C GLY A 257 -10.23 7.72 14.60
N ALA A 258 -9.14 8.01 13.88
CA ALA A 258 -8.11 8.94 14.35
C ALA A 258 -8.55 10.41 14.17
N THR A 259 -7.69 11.35 14.56
CA THR A 259 -7.96 12.79 14.50
C THR A 259 -8.52 13.22 13.15
N ASN A 260 -9.71 13.84 13.17
CA ASN A 260 -10.43 14.35 12.00
C ASN A 260 -10.82 13.28 10.95
N ASP A 261 -10.94 12.00 11.32
CA ASP A 261 -11.77 11.08 10.53
C ASP A 261 -13.24 11.47 10.75
N PRO A 262 -13.94 12.00 9.74
CA PRO A 262 -15.30 12.52 9.92
C PRO A 262 -16.34 11.40 10.03
N ILE A 263 -15.98 10.16 9.74
CA ILE A 263 -16.89 9.02 9.72
C ILE A 263 -16.85 8.33 11.09
N THR A 264 -18.02 8.15 11.70
CA THR A 264 -18.14 7.36 12.92
C THR A 264 -17.82 5.90 12.64
N ARG A 265 -16.89 5.33 13.41
CA ARG A 265 -16.44 3.94 13.29
C ARG A 265 -16.92 3.11 14.49
N PRO A 266 -17.09 1.78 14.35
CA PRO A 266 -17.16 0.91 15.51
C PRO A 266 -15.94 1.12 16.41
N SER A 267 -16.12 1.11 17.74
CA SER A 267 -15.05 1.41 18.69
C SER A 267 -13.83 0.49 18.52
N TRP A 268 -14.05 -0.77 18.17
CA TRP A 268 -12.99 -1.76 17.93
C TRP A 268 -12.22 -1.50 16.63
N ALA A 269 -12.73 -0.69 15.71
CA ALA A 269 -12.08 -0.40 14.43
C ALA A 269 -11.18 0.86 14.48
N VAL A 270 -11.14 1.56 15.62
CA VAL A 270 -10.28 2.75 15.79
C VAL A 270 -8.81 2.34 15.80
N GLY A 271 -8.00 2.90 14.90
CA GLY A 271 -6.61 2.49 14.69
C GLY A 271 -6.38 1.58 13.48
N GLY A 272 -7.45 1.18 12.78
CA GLY A 272 -7.35 0.43 11.53
C GLY A 272 -7.15 1.32 10.30
N SER A 273 -7.12 0.71 9.12
CA SER A 273 -7.12 1.40 7.82
C SER A 273 -7.71 0.50 6.73
N PHE A 274 -8.35 1.06 5.71
CA PHE A 274 -8.74 0.29 4.54
C PHE A 274 -7.55 0.11 3.61
N LEU A 275 -7.32 -1.12 3.19
CA LEU A 275 -6.28 -1.54 2.26
C LEU A 275 -6.92 -1.80 0.89
N ALA A 276 -6.52 -1.03 -0.12
CA ALA A 276 -6.83 -1.31 -1.51
C ALA A 276 -5.68 -2.09 -2.14
N PHE A 277 -5.89 -3.38 -2.41
CA PHE A 277 -4.93 -4.22 -3.10
C PHE A 277 -5.23 -4.24 -4.59
N ARG A 278 -4.20 -4.21 -5.44
CA ARG A 278 -4.31 -4.38 -6.89
C ARG A 278 -3.11 -5.17 -7.42
N GLN A 279 -3.35 -6.22 -8.19
CA GLN A 279 -2.33 -6.89 -9.00
C GLN A 279 -2.27 -6.20 -10.37
N LEU A 280 -1.23 -5.42 -10.58
CA LEU A 280 -1.05 -4.58 -11.76
C LEU A 280 0.12 -5.11 -12.59
N GLU A 281 -0.17 -5.88 -13.64
CA GLU A 281 0.85 -6.32 -14.61
C GLU A 281 1.43 -5.11 -15.35
N GLN A 282 2.73 -5.15 -15.62
CA GLN A 282 3.50 -4.12 -16.29
C GLN A 282 4.19 -4.70 -17.53
N LEU A 283 3.81 -4.19 -18.70
CA LEU A 283 4.35 -4.58 -20.01
C LEU A 283 5.67 -3.83 -20.27
N VAL A 284 6.73 -4.21 -19.55
CA VAL A 284 8.01 -3.47 -19.52
C VAL A 284 8.73 -3.38 -20.88
N PRO A 285 8.90 -4.49 -21.66
CA PRO A 285 9.46 -4.42 -23.00
C PRO A 285 8.68 -3.48 -23.93
N GLU A 286 7.35 -3.55 -23.90
CA GLU A 286 6.45 -2.73 -24.70
C GLU A 286 6.55 -1.26 -24.33
N PHE A 287 6.61 -0.94 -23.03
CA PHE A 287 6.83 0.41 -22.53
C PHE A 287 8.16 0.97 -23.04
N ASN A 288 9.26 0.23 -22.88
CA ASN A 288 10.59 0.65 -23.34
C ASN A 288 10.61 0.92 -24.84
N LYS A 289 9.99 0.03 -25.65
CA LYS A 289 9.91 0.19 -27.10
C LYS A 289 9.08 1.41 -27.49
N TYR A 290 7.95 1.63 -26.82
CA TYR A 290 7.10 2.79 -27.08
C TYR A 290 7.84 4.11 -26.83
N LEU A 291 8.61 4.19 -25.74
CA LEU A 291 9.42 5.37 -25.45
C LEU A 291 10.45 5.65 -26.54
N LEU A 292 11.11 4.62 -27.07
CA LEU A 292 12.05 4.74 -28.18
C LEU A 292 11.36 5.22 -29.47
N ASP A 293 10.21 4.64 -29.80
CA ASP A 293 9.47 4.94 -31.03
C ASP A 293 8.87 6.35 -31.03
N ASN A 294 8.55 6.89 -29.85
CA ASN A 294 7.90 8.20 -29.69
C ASN A 294 8.83 9.26 -29.05
N ALA A 295 10.12 8.96 -28.92
CA ALA A 295 11.10 9.85 -28.30
C ALA A 295 11.07 11.24 -28.99
N PRO A 296 10.84 12.35 -28.25
CA PRO A 296 10.78 13.68 -28.83
C PRO A 296 12.07 14.00 -29.60
N ALA A 297 11.96 14.68 -30.74
CA ALA A 297 13.14 15.13 -31.48
C ALA A 297 13.96 16.13 -30.65
N GLY A 298 15.28 16.04 -30.72
CA GLY A 298 16.18 16.89 -29.96
C GLY A 298 17.64 16.45 -30.08
N SER A 299 18.53 17.19 -29.44
CA SER A 299 19.92 16.77 -29.24
C SER A 299 20.00 15.65 -28.19
N GLY A 300 21.08 14.86 -28.23
CA GLY A 300 21.27 13.71 -27.36
C GLY A 300 20.95 12.36 -28.03
N SER A 301 21.29 11.26 -27.36
CA SER A 301 21.03 9.92 -27.88
C SER A 301 19.53 9.63 -27.95
N LEU A 302 19.13 8.69 -28.80
CA LEU A 302 17.74 8.23 -28.85
C LEU A 302 17.25 7.75 -27.47
N GLN A 303 18.11 7.02 -26.75
CA GLN A 303 17.79 6.54 -25.40
C GLN A 303 17.54 7.70 -24.43
N ALA A 304 18.40 8.72 -24.39
CA ALA A 304 18.20 9.85 -23.47
C ALA A 304 16.89 10.61 -23.75
N ARG A 305 16.48 10.71 -25.02
CA ARG A 305 15.20 11.31 -25.40
C ARG A 305 14.00 10.41 -25.06
N ALA A 306 14.15 9.09 -25.18
CA ALA A 306 13.16 8.13 -24.72
C ALA A 306 13.00 8.20 -23.19
N ASP A 307 14.10 8.29 -22.45
CA ASP A 307 14.11 8.45 -20.99
C ASP A 307 13.43 9.75 -20.57
N LEU A 308 13.63 10.85 -21.30
CA LEU A 308 12.89 12.11 -21.09
C LEU A 308 11.38 11.91 -21.26
N LEU A 309 10.94 11.19 -22.31
CA LEU A 309 9.51 10.91 -22.49
C LEU A 309 8.95 10.08 -21.33
N GLY A 310 9.67 9.04 -20.90
CA GLY A 310 9.29 8.25 -19.74
C GLY A 310 9.20 9.09 -18.46
N ALA A 311 10.19 9.96 -18.23
CA ALA A 311 10.20 10.88 -17.11
C ALA A 311 9.02 11.86 -17.14
N ARG A 312 8.60 12.30 -18.34
CA ARG A 312 7.41 13.14 -18.53
C ARG A 312 6.09 12.41 -18.32
N MET A 313 6.04 11.11 -18.63
CA MET A 313 4.87 10.29 -18.30
C MET A 313 4.71 10.11 -16.78
N VAL A 314 5.80 9.85 -16.07
CA VAL A 314 5.75 9.61 -14.61
C VAL A 314 5.69 10.92 -13.81
N GLY A 315 6.41 11.95 -14.27
CA GLY A 315 6.69 13.20 -13.54
C GLY A 315 7.98 13.15 -12.71
N ARG A 316 8.77 12.07 -12.85
CA ARG A 316 10.11 11.90 -12.26
C ARG A 316 10.98 11.14 -13.24
N TRP A 317 12.28 11.44 -13.25
CA TRP A 317 13.28 10.57 -13.87
C TRP A 317 13.37 9.23 -13.14
N LYS A 318 13.98 8.22 -13.78
CA LYS A 318 14.16 6.90 -13.18
C LYS A 318 14.93 6.94 -11.86
N SER A 319 15.84 7.89 -11.70
CA SER A 319 16.58 8.18 -10.47
C SER A 319 15.72 8.66 -9.28
N GLY A 320 14.48 9.07 -9.54
CA GLY A 320 13.61 9.74 -8.58
C GLY A 320 13.61 11.27 -8.67
N ALA A 321 14.49 11.88 -9.47
CA ALA A 321 14.54 13.33 -9.63
C ALA A 321 13.22 13.87 -10.23
N PRO A 322 12.51 14.81 -9.57
CA PRO A 322 11.27 15.34 -10.10
C PRO A 322 11.52 16.24 -11.31
N ILE A 323 10.82 15.98 -12.42
CA ILE A 323 10.99 16.79 -13.64
C ILE A 323 10.56 18.24 -13.44
N ASP A 324 9.70 18.51 -12.45
CA ASP A 324 9.31 19.86 -12.09
C ASP A 324 10.51 20.72 -11.62
N LEU A 325 11.55 20.09 -11.07
CA LEU A 325 12.79 20.76 -10.64
C LEU A 325 13.93 20.65 -11.67
N THR A 326 13.97 19.55 -12.44
CA THR A 326 14.99 19.34 -13.49
C THR A 326 14.33 18.80 -14.78
N PRO A 327 13.71 19.68 -15.59
CA PRO A 327 12.78 19.26 -16.64
C PRO A 327 13.40 18.68 -17.91
N THR A 328 14.71 18.89 -18.12
CA THR A 328 15.37 18.58 -19.41
C THR A 328 16.45 17.50 -19.29
N ALA A 329 16.97 17.25 -18.09
CA ALA A 329 17.97 16.21 -17.84
C ALA A 329 17.79 15.62 -16.44
N ASP A 330 18.22 14.36 -16.27
CA ASP A 330 18.22 13.70 -14.98
C ASP A 330 19.24 14.34 -14.02
N ASP A 331 18.92 14.35 -12.73
CA ASP A 331 19.84 14.68 -11.64
C ASP A 331 19.77 13.57 -10.58
N PRO A 332 20.59 12.51 -10.72
CA PRO A 332 20.55 11.38 -9.80
C PRO A 332 20.85 11.76 -8.34
N ALA A 333 21.65 12.80 -8.12
CA ALA A 333 21.96 13.29 -6.77
C ALA A 333 20.75 13.98 -6.13
N LEU A 334 19.94 14.70 -6.93
CA LEU A 334 18.62 15.18 -6.51
C LEU A 334 17.68 14.02 -6.21
N GLY A 335 17.57 13.02 -7.10
CA GLY A 335 16.68 11.87 -6.91
C GLY A 335 16.94 11.10 -5.61
N ALA A 336 18.22 10.89 -5.27
CA ALA A 336 18.65 10.19 -4.06
C ALA A 336 18.56 11.00 -2.75
N ASP A 337 18.15 12.28 -2.81
CA ASP A 337 18.10 13.17 -1.64
C ASP A 337 16.65 13.44 -1.21
N ALA A 338 16.21 12.76 -0.15
CA ALA A 338 14.88 12.90 0.42
C ALA A 338 14.56 14.31 0.97
N GLN A 339 15.57 15.17 1.19
CA GLN A 339 15.36 16.57 1.58
C GLN A 339 15.06 17.49 0.38
N ARG A 340 15.28 17.02 -0.85
CA ARG A 340 15.11 17.84 -2.06
C ARG A 340 14.16 17.25 -3.09
N ASN A 341 14.11 15.93 -3.24
CA ASN A 341 13.37 15.25 -4.30
C ASN A 341 11.83 15.38 -4.22
N ASN A 342 11.27 16.01 -3.19
CA ASN A 342 9.83 16.28 -3.08
C ASN A 342 9.48 17.77 -2.97
N ASN A 343 10.48 18.66 -2.98
CA ASN A 343 10.37 20.08 -2.65
C ASN A 343 9.88 20.96 -3.82
N PHE A 344 8.65 20.69 -4.29
CA PHE A 344 8.08 21.39 -5.45
C PHE A 344 6.55 21.50 -5.35
N THR A 345 5.91 22.31 -6.20
CA THR A 345 4.45 22.55 -6.17
C THR A 345 3.80 22.54 -7.56
N TYR A 346 4.59 22.41 -8.63
CA TYR A 346 4.23 22.72 -10.03
C TYR A 346 4.08 24.20 -10.38
N SER A 347 4.20 25.11 -9.42
CA SER A 347 4.17 26.55 -9.65
C SER A 347 5.57 27.10 -9.87
N HIS A 348 5.76 27.86 -10.95
CA HIS A 348 7.02 28.53 -11.31
C HIS A 348 6.77 30.02 -11.54
N ALA A 349 7.53 30.88 -10.87
CA ALA A 349 7.37 32.33 -11.02
C ALA A 349 7.62 32.76 -12.47
N GLY A 350 6.67 33.51 -13.05
CA GLY A 350 6.72 33.92 -14.46
C GLY A 350 6.06 32.95 -15.44
N PHE A 351 5.56 31.80 -14.98
CA PHE A 351 4.81 30.84 -15.79
C PHE A 351 3.36 30.74 -15.30
N ASP A 352 2.41 30.68 -16.23
CA ASP A 352 1.00 30.48 -15.91
C ASP A 352 0.74 28.99 -15.60
N LEU A 353 0.39 28.68 -14.35
CA LEU A 353 0.06 27.33 -13.89
C LEU A 353 -1.08 26.65 -14.71
N GLY A 354 -1.96 27.45 -15.31
CA GLY A 354 -3.06 26.97 -16.14
C GLY A 354 -2.62 26.47 -17.53
N SER A 355 -1.48 26.91 -18.06
CA SER A 355 -1.05 26.62 -19.43
C SER A 355 0.36 26.05 -19.55
N ASP A 356 1.22 26.27 -18.55
CA ASP A 356 2.59 25.79 -18.56
C ASP A 356 2.70 24.29 -18.27
N GLN A 357 3.23 23.58 -19.27
CA GLN A 357 3.60 22.18 -19.19
C GLN A 357 5.07 21.96 -19.50
N SER A 358 5.89 23.03 -19.59
CA SER A 358 7.32 22.91 -19.89
C SER A 358 8.06 22.15 -18.80
N HIS A 359 7.77 22.46 -17.52
CA HIS A 359 8.35 21.80 -16.36
C HIS A 359 7.83 20.36 -16.17
N CYS A 360 6.51 20.18 -16.13
CA CYS A 360 5.85 18.90 -15.93
C CYS A 360 4.50 18.86 -16.65
N PRO A 361 4.18 17.84 -17.48
CA PRO A 361 2.86 17.70 -18.08
C PRO A 361 1.74 17.64 -17.04
N PHE A 362 0.57 18.22 -17.33
CA PHE A 362 -0.61 18.09 -16.47
C PHE A 362 -1.07 16.63 -16.33
N SER A 363 -0.76 15.81 -17.33
CA SER A 363 -1.09 14.39 -17.41
C SER A 363 -0.09 13.47 -16.68
N ALA A 364 1.04 13.98 -16.19
CA ALA A 364 2.06 13.16 -15.55
C ALA A 364 1.51 12.43 -14.31
N HIS A 365 1.91 11.17 -14.12
CA HIS A 365 1.34 10.29 -13.09
C HIS A 365 1.33 10.90 -11.68
N ILE A 366 2.46 11.46 -11.22
CA ILE A 366 2.53 12.07 -9.89
C ILE A 366 1.77 13.41 -9.78
N ARG A 367 1.49 14.08 -10.91
CA ARG A 367 0.69 15.32 -10.96
C ARG A 367 -0.80 15.01 -10.97
N LYS A 368 -1.20 13.93 -11.62
CA LYS A 368 -2.55 13.36 -11.52
C LYS A 368 -2.86 12.88 -10.10
N THR A 369 -1.95 12.14 -9.47
CA THR A 369 -2.20 11.48 -8.16
C THR A 369 -1.89 12.36 -6.95
N ARG A 370 -1.09 13.41 -7.10
CA ARG A 370 -0.96 14.50 -6.11
C ARG A 370 -0.83 15.84 -6.85
N PRO A 371 -1.96 16.54 -7.10
CA PRO A 371 -2.00 17.75 -7.94
C PRO A 371 -1.32 18.99 -7.37
N ARG A 372 -1.08 19.05 -6.06
CA ARG A 372 -0.43 20.19 -5.39
C ARG A 372 -1.11 21.51 -5.75
N ALA A 373 -0.38 22.48 -6.31
CA ALA A 373 -0.92 23.80 -6.63
C ALA A 373 -2.05 23.78 -7.67
N ASP A 374 -2.21 22.70 -8.44
CA ASP A 374 -3.33 22.57 -9.38
C ASP A 374 -4.70 22.53 -8.70
N LEU A 375 -4.74 22.21 -7.40
CA LEU A 375 -5.95 22.27 -6.56
C LEU A 375 -5.87 23.40 -5.51
N GLY A 376 -5.11 24.46 -5.81
CA GLY A 376 -4.92 25.61 -4.93
C GLY A 376 -3.90 25.34 -3.81
N GLY A 377 -3.99 26.13 -2.73
CA GLY A 377 -3.00 26.11 -1.64
C GLY A 377 -1.75 26.94 -1.95
N SER A 378 -0.69 26.74 -1.16
CA SER A 378 0.56 27.50 -1.32
C SER A 378 1.24 27.22 -2.66
N LEU A 379 1.66 28.29 -3.34
CA LEU A 379 2.46 28.19 -4.57
C LEU A 379 3.93 27.84 -4.26
N THR A 380 4.39 28.09 -3.03
CA THR A 380 5.71 27.66 -2.55
C THR A 380 5.58 26.39 -1.69
N PRO A 381 6.60 25.51 -1.67
CA PRO A 381 6.56 24.32 -0.82
C PRO A 381 6.43 24.65 0.68
N PRO A 382 5.71 23.83 1.48
CA PRO A 382 4.87 22.72 1.03
C PRO A 382 3.51 23.20 0.52
N ASN A 383 3.02 22.58 -0.55
CA ASN A 383 1.62 22.69 -0.93
C ASN A 383 0.80 21.63 -0.17
N LEU A 384 -0.25 22.09 0.52
CA LEU A 384 -1.10 21.30 1.42
C LEU A 384 -2.49 21.00 0.85
N SER A 385 -2.69 21.16 -0.46
CA SER A 385 -3.99 20.91 -1.09
C SER A 385 -4.36 19.42 -1.03
N ALA A 386 -5.68 19.16 -1.10
CA ALA A 386 -6.24 17.82 -1.23
C ALA A 386 -5.71 16.80 -0.19
N GLY A 387 -5.45 17.26 1.05
CA GLY A 387 -4.95 16.40 2.13
C GLY A 387 -5.78 15.13 2.33
N ALA A 388 -7.12 15.27 2.32
CA ALA A 388 -8.07 14.16 2.45
C ALA A 388 -7.98 13.10 1.33
N ASN A 389 -7.38 13.43 0.19
CA ASN A 389 -7.19 12.51 -0.94
C ASN A 389 -5.83 11.81 -0.91
N SER A 390 -5.09 11.91 0.19
CA SER A 390 -3.81 11.23 0.34
C SER A 390 -3.99 9.73 0.58
N ILE A 391 -3.06 8.94 0.06
CA ILE A 391 -2.93 7.51 0.34
C ILE A 391 -1.52 7.23 0.87
N MET A 392 -1.39 6.27 1.77
CA MET A 392 -0.09 5.66 2.11
C MET A 392 0.13 4.46 1.19
N ARG A 393 1.27 4.41 0.48
CA ARG A 393 1.56 3.34 -0.49
C ARG A 393 2.62 2.39 0.04
N SER A 394 2.30 1.10 0.06
CA SER A 394 3.21 0.01 0.47
C SER A 394 3.35 -1.04 -0.63
N GLY A 395 3.23 -0.62 -1.89
CA GLY A 395 3.36 -1.49 -3.05
C GLY A 395 4.77 -2.07 -3.20
N ILE A 396 4.85 -3.26 -3.78
CA ILE A 396 6.12 -3.96 -4.00
C ILE A 396 6.09 -4.70 -5.36
N PRO A 397 7.18 -4.69 -6.15
CA PRO A 397 7.21 -5.38 -7.44
C PRO A 397 7.01 -6.90 -7.32
N TYR A 398 6.33 -7.51 -8.29
CA TYR A 398 6.17 -8.97 -8.40
C TYR A 398 6.60 -9.48 -9.77
N GLY A 399 6.83 -10.79 -9.86
CA GLY A 399 7.27 -11.46 -11.08
C GLY A 399 8.79 -11.37 -11.33
N PRO A 400 9.29 -12.05 -12.37
CA PRO A 400 10.70 -12.04 -12.72
C PRO A 400 11.10 -10.71 -13.38
N GLU A 401 12.40 -10.39 -13.32
CA GLU A 401 12.98 -9.34 -14.16
C GLU A 401 12.76 -9.64 -15.65
N VAL A 402 12.90 -8.62 -16.50
CA VAL A 402 12.82 -8.79 -17.96
C VAL A 402 13.96 -9.69 -18.45
N THR A 403 13.62 -10.76 -19.19
CA THR A 403 14.63 -11.63 -19.79
C THR A 403 15.26 -11.01 -21.03
N SER A 404 16.45 -11.48 -21.41
CA SER A 404 17.10 -11.04 -22.66
C SER A 404 16.23 -11.28 -23.89
N ALA A 405 15.44 -12.36 -23.92
CA ALA A 405 14.55 -12.69 -25.03
C ALA A 405 13.35 -11.73 -25.14
N GLU A 406 12.71 -11.39 -24.00
CA GLU A 406 11.63 -10.40 -23.96
C GLU A 406 12.13 -9.02 -24.35
N SER A 407 13.31 -8.60 -23.85
CA SER A 407 13.92 -7.32 -24.22
C SER A 407 14.27 -7.25 -25.71
N ALA A 408 14.78 -8.33 -26.31
CA ALA A 408 15.14 -8.35 -27.73
C ALA A 408 13.92 -8.35 -28.65
N SER A 409 12.83 -9.01 -28.24
CA SER A 409 11.58 -9.07 -29.01
C SER A 409 10.65 -7.88 -28.78
N ASN A 410 10.88 -7.09 -27.72
CA ASN A 410 9.96 -6.05 -27.24
C ASN A 410 8.58 -6.63 -26.90
N THR A 411 8.54 -7.83 -26.33
CA THR A 411 7.29 -8.54 -26.04
C THR A 411 7.39 -9.22 -24.69
N THR A 412 6.41 -8.94 -23.82
CA THR A 412 6.23 -9.60 -22.53
C THR A 412 5.78 -11.04 -22.76
N THR A 413 6.43 -11.98 -22.09
CA THR A 413 6.05 -13.41 -22.07
C THR A 413 5.87 -13.96 -20.67
N GLN A 414 6.39 -13.25 -19.66
CA GLN A 414 6.23 -13.57 -18.25
C GLN A 414 5.56 -12.41 -17.53
N GLU A 415 4.52 -12.71 -16.75
CA GLU A 415 3.81 -11.72 -15.95
C GLU A 415 4.74 -11.13 -14.87
N ARG A 416 4.80 -9.81 -14.83
CA ARG A 416 5.53 -9.01 -13.84
C ARG A 416 4.79 -7.72 -13.60
N GLY A 417 5.01 -7.06 -12.47
CA GLY A 417 4.47 -5.73 -12.28
C GLY A 417 4.52 -5.28 -10.83
N LEU A 418 3.44 -4.64 -10.37
CA LEU A 418 3.31 -4.08 -9.04
C LEU A 418 2.20 -4.78 -8.26
N ALA A 419 2.54 -5.36 -7.11
CA ALA A 419 1.57 -5.73 -6.09
C ALA A 419 1.25 -4.45 -5.31
N PHE A 420 0.30 -3.68 -5.84
CA PHE A 420 -0.02 -2.35 -5.34
C PHE A 420 -0.86 -2.45 -4.06
N VAL A 421 -0.46 -1.65 -3.07
CA VAL A 421 -1.11 -1.55 -1.76
C VAL A 421 -1.27 -0.08 -1.43
N ALA A 422 -2.50 0.37 -1.21
CA ALA A 422 -2.82 1.71 -0.73
C ALA A 422 -3.67 1.67 0.53
N TYR A 423 -3.24 2.43 1.55
CA TYR A 423 -3.96 2.61 2.80
C TYR A 423 -4.63 3.99 2.86
N GLN A 424 -5.87 4.01 3.34
CA GLN A 424 -6.68 5.20 3.57
C GLN A 424 -7.82 4.90 4.56
N ALA A 425 -8.32 5.92 5.26
CA ALA A 425 -9.50 5.78 6.11
C ALA A 425 -10.82 5.79 5.33
N GLN A 426 -10.80 6.27 4.08
CA GLN A 426 -11.98 6.32 3.19
C GLN A 426 -11.55 5.97 1.77
N LEU A 427 -11.97 4.81 1.26
CA LEU A 427 -11.62 4.35 -0.10
C LEU A 427 -12.07 5.35 -1.16
N SER A 428 -13.25 5.95 -0.96
CA SER A 428 -13.86 6.95 -1.85
C SER A 428 -13.11 8.28 -1.92
N GLN A 429 -12.15 8.52 -1.02
CA GLN A 429 -11.29 9.71 -1.02
C GLN A 429 -9.85 9.38 -1.48
N GLY A 430 -9.37 8.17 -1.19
CA GLY A 430 -8.04 7.69 -1.56
C GLY A 430 -8.00 7.00 -2.92
N PHE A 431 -7.63 5.72 -2.95
CA PHE A 431 -7.38 4.94 -4.16
C PHE A 431 -8.48 5.09 -5.24
N HIS A 432 -9.75 4.88 -4.88
CA HIS A 432 -10.85 4.93 -5.84
C HIS A 432 -10.95 6.32 -6.48
N PHE A 433 -10.82 7.38 -5.68
CA PHE A 433 -10.90 8.76 -6.15
C PHE A 433 -9.76 9.11 -7.10
N LEU A 434 -8.54 8.73 -6.72
CA LEU A 434 -7.35 8.95 -7.54
C LEU A 434 -7.47 8.24 -8.89
N GLN A 435 -7.94 7.01 -8.91
CA GLN A 435 -8.12 6.26 -10.15
C GLN A 435 -9.24 6.88 -11.01
N GLN A 436 -10.47 6.94 -10.50
CA GLN A 436 -11.64 7.33 -11.28
C GLN A 436 -11.65 8.84 -11.61
N THR A 437 -11.54 9.67 -10.59
CA THR A 437 -11.83 11.12 -10.71
C THR A 437 -10.64 11.89 -11.27
N TRP A 438 -9.42 11.38 -11.09
CA TRP A 438 -8.19 12.06 -11.51
C TRP A 438 -7.49 11.35 -12.68
N ALA A 439 -7.03 10.12 -12.51
CA ALA A 439 -6.24 9.40 -13.51
C ALA A 439 -7.06 9.08 -14.77
N ASP A 440 -8.29 8.58 -14.60
CA ASP A 440 -9.21 8.19 -15.68
C ASP A 440 -10.01 9.38 -16.25
N ASN A 441 -9.79 10.59 -15.75
CA ASN A 441 -10.51 11.79 -16.17
C ASN A 441 -9.67 12.66 -17.11
N ALA A 442 -10.12 12.77 -18.36
CA ALA A 442 -9.44 13.53 -19.41
C ALA A 442 -9.44 15.06 -19.17
N ASN A 443 -10.30 15.57 -18.27
CA ASN A 443 -10.41 16.99 -17.93
C ASN A 443 -9.87 17.32 -16.53
N PHE A 444 -9.06 16.43 -15.96
CA PHE A 444 -8.39 16.64 -14.69
C PHE A 444 -6.86 16.80 -14.90
N PRO A 445 -6.17 17.74 -14.22
CA PRO A 445 -6.71 18.77 -13.30
C PRO A 445 -7.60 19.81 -13.99
N PRO A 446 -8.49 20.49 -13.24
CA PRO A 446 -9.36 21.52 -13.80
C PRO A 446 -8.61 22.81 -14.15
N GLY A 447 -9.25 23.70 -14.91
CA GLY A 447 -8.75 25.05 -15.16
C GLY A 447 -7.48 25.12 -16.04
N LYS A 448 -7.24 24.10 -16.87
CA LYS A 448 -6.09 24.04 -17.77
C LYS A 448 -6.39 24.54 -19.17
N THR A 449 -5.36 24.98 -19.87
CA THR A 449 -5.38 25.36 -21.28
C THR A 449 -4.27 24.61 -22.04
N PRO A 450 -4.61 23.71 -22.98
CA PRO A 450 -5.96 23.23 -23.31
C PRO A 450 -6.68 22.54 -22.14
N ALA A 451 -8.01 22.60 -22.12
CA ALA A 451 -8.83 22.02 -21.02
C ALA A 451 -8.86 20.49 -21.00
N THR A 452 -8.53 19.85 -22.13
CA THR A 452 -8.38 18.39 -22.19
C THR A 452 -6.92 18.05 -21.90
N VAL A 453 -6.66 17.62 -20.67
CA VAL A 453 -5.34 17.15 -20.22
C VAL A 453 -5.04 15.76 -20.79
N GLY A 454 -6.08 14.94 -20.95
CA GLY A 454 -5.95 13.52 -21.26
C GLY A 454 -5.83 12.66 -19.99
N LEU A 455 -5.67 11.35 -20.21
CA LEU A 455 -5.58 10.39 -19.11
C LEU A 455 -4.18 10.34 -18.52
N ASP A 456 -4.04 9.70 -17.35
CA ASP A 456 -2.75 9.31 -16.82
C ASP A 456 -2.07 8.27 -17.75
N PRO A 457 -0.83 8.49 -18.22
CA PRO A 457 -0.13 7.60 -19.14
C PRO A 457 0.41 6.32 -18.51
N ILE A 458 0.39 6.19 -17.19
CA ILE A 458 0.79 4.98 -16.46
C ILE A 458 -0.45 4.16 -16.11
N ILE A 459 -1.38 4.73 -15.32
CA ILE A 459 -2.51 3.98 -14.74
C ILE A 459 -3.89 4.34 -15.28
N GLY A 460 -4.02 5.39 -16.09
CA GLY A 460 -5.32 5.81 -16.61
C GLY A 460 -5.92 4.70 -17.48
N GLN A 461 -7.23 4.45 -17.38
CA GLN A 461 -7.90 3.36 -18.08
C GLN A 461 -9.09 3.86 -18.90
N ASN A 462 -9.42 3.10 -19.96
CA ASN A 462 -10.58 3.38 -20.82
C ASN A 462 -11.09 2.11 -21.50
N ASN A 463 -11.50 1.10 -20.73
CA ASN A 463 -12.08 -0.16 -21.23
C ASN A 463 -11.20 -0.87 -22.27
N GLY A 464 -9.90 -0.98 -22.00
CA GLY A 464 -8.92 -1.60 -22.91
C GLY A 464 -8.49 -0.74 -24.10
N GLN A 465 -9.08 0.44 -24.30
CA GLN A 465 -8.72 1.32 -25.41
C GLN A 465 -7.38 2.02 -25.16
N PRO A 466 -6.60 2.33 -26.23
CA PRO A 466 -5.51 3.29 -26.14
C PRO A 466 -5.98 4.63 -25.56
N ARG A 467 -5.09 5.28 -24.81
CA ARG A 467 -5.40 6.43 -23.98
C ARG A 467 -4.87 7.67 -24.66
N VAL A 468 -5.73 8.68 -24.80
CA VAL A 468 -5.31 9.98 -25.32
C VAL A 468 -4.68 10.78 -24.19
N VAL A 469 -3.41 11.15 -24.35
CA VAL A 469 -2.61 11.86 -23.35
C VAL A 469 -1.93 13.06 -24.00
N ASN A 470 -2.12 14.26 -23.42
CA ASN A 470 -1.63 15.52 -23.97
C ASN A 470 -0.47 16.08 -23.13
N GLY A 471 0.28 17.02 -23.70
CA GLY A 471 1.31 17.79 -22.98
C GLY A 471 2.65 17.08 -22.74
N LEU A 472 2.76 15.80 -23.13
CA LEU A 472 3.97 15.00 -22.92
C LEU A 472 5.17 15.48 -23.75
N LEU A 473 4.95 16.10 -24.92
CA LEU A 473 6.03 16.58 -25.78
C LEU A 473 6.44 18.02 -25.38
N PRO A 474 7.67 18.26 -24.89
CA PRO A 474 8.09 19.58 -24.41
C PRO A 474 7.97 20.70 -25.45
N SER A 475 8.12 20.37 -26.74
CA SER A 475 8.10 21.33 -27.84
C SER A 475 6.71 21.82 -28.23
N ASN A 476 5.64 21.11 -27.83
CA ASN A 476 4.27 21.47 -28.15
C ASN A 476 3.31 20.83 -27.15
N SER A 477 2.83 21.62 -26.18
CA SER A 477 1.89 21.16 -25.15
C SER A 477 0.51 20.76 -25.68
N SER A 478 0.18 21.14 -26.92
CA SER A 478 -1.06 20.72 -27.60
C SER A 478 -0.91 19.43 -28.39
N ALA A 479 0.30 18.88 -28.51
CA ALA A 479 0.50 17.58 -29.13
C ALA A 479 -0.08 16.46 -28.26
N SER A 480 -0.78 15.53 -28.92
CA SER A 480 -1.44 14.40 -28.29
C SER A 480 -0.79 13.10 -28.70
N LEU A 481 -0.68 12.16 -27.76
CA LEU A 481 -0.27 10.79 -28.02
C LEU A 481 -1.43 9.83 -27.71
N SER A 482 -1.61 8.82 -28.55
CA SER A 482 -2.50 7.69 -28.27
C SER A 482 -1.64 6.53 -27.76
N ILE A 483 -1.73 6.27 -26.46
CA ILE A 483 -0.81 5.39 -25.73
C ILE A 483 -1.51 4.08 -25.38
N PRO A 484 -1.01 2.90 -25.80
CA PRO A 484 -1.57 1.62 -25.34
C PRO A 484 -1.44 1.49 -23.82
N GLN A 485 -2.21 0.59 -23.19
CA GLN A 485 -2.00 0.30 -21.78
C GLN A 485 -0.65 -0.41 -21.59
N PHE A 486 0.17 0.11 -20.68
CA PHE A 486 1.36 -0.59 -20.20
C PHE A 486 1.14 -1.22 -18.84
N VAL A 487 0.09 -0.79 -18.14
CA VAL A 487 -0.38 -1.39 -16.90
C VAL A 487 -1.71 -2.07 -17.17
N VAL A 488 -1.80 -3.37 -16.88
CA VAL A 488 -2.99 -4.20 -17.05
C VAL A 488 -3.46 -4.66 -15.66
N SER A 489 -4.72 -4.37 -15.33
CA SER A 489 -5.28 -4.82 -14.06
C SER A 489 -5.70 -6.29 -14.13
N HIS A 490 -5.12 -7.09 -13.23
CA HIS A 490 -5.61 -8.43 -12.88
C HIS A 490 -6.47 -8.43 -11.61
N GLY A 491 -7.01 -7.27 -11.27
CA GLY A 491 -7.93 -7.10 -10.15
C GLY A 491 -7.27 -7.01 -8.80
N GLY A 492 -8.08 -7.24 -7.79
CA GLY A 492 -7.69 -7.15 -6.39
C GLY A 492 -8.93 -7.13 -5.50
N GLU A 493 -8.77 -6.62 -4.29
CA GLU A 493 -9.85 -6.56 -3.31
C GLU A 493 -9.64 -5.40 -2.33
N TYR A 494 -10.73 -4.96 -1.70
CA TYR A 494 -10.73 -4.02 -0.59
C TYR A 494 -10.78 -4.78 0.74
N PHE A 495 -9.82 -4.48 1.61
CA PHE A 495 -9.72 -5.06 2.93
C PHE A 495 -9.76 -3.96 4.00
N PHE A 496 -10.07 -4.36 5.22
CA PHE A 496 -9.84 -3.57 6.42
C PHE A 496 -8.71 -4.21 7.21
N SER A 497 -7.64 -3.46 7.43
CA SER A 497 -6.53 -3.81 8.32
C SER A 497 -6.89 -3.32 9.72
N PRO A 498 -7.37 -4.20 10.62
CA PRO A 498 -7.85 -3.79 11.95
C PRO A 498 -6.70 -3.29 12.85
N PRO A 499 -7.00 -2.53 13.91
CA PRO A 499 -6.02 -2.36 14.99
C PRO A 499 -5.68 -3.71 15.62
N ILE A 500 -4.46 -3.85 16.16
CA ILE A 500 -3.93 -5.13 16.67
C ILE A 500 -4.82 -5.69 17.80
N SER A 501 -5.35 -4.82 18.66
CA SER A 501 -6.25 -5.12 19.77
C SER A 501 -7.55 -5.77 19.31
N ALA A 502 -8.04 -5.45 18.10
CA ALA A 502 -9.25 -6.07 17.57
C ALA A 502 -9.03 -7.49 17.06
N ILE A 503 -7.79 -7.86 16.70
CA ILE A 503 -7.44 -9.17 16.16
C ILE A 503 -7.69 -10.26 17.20
N GLY A 504 -7.07 -10.12 18.39
CA GLY A 504 -7.33 -10.99 19.53
C GLY A 504 -8.59 -10.63 20.32
N GLY A 505 -9.15 -9.44 20.08
CA GLY A 505 -10.38 -8.95 20.70
C GLY A 505 -11.62 -9.26 19.86
N ARG A 506 -12.27 -8.22 19.30
CA ARG A 506 -13.58 -8.32 18.62
C ARG A 506 -13.64 -9.37 17.51
N LEU A 507 -12.58 -9.53 16.73
CA LEU A 507 -12.55 -10.46 15.60
C LEU A 507 -12.44 -11.92 16.05
N SER A 508 -11.86 -12.16 17.22
CA SER A 508 -11.74 -13.48 17.84
C SER A 508 -12.82 -13.78 18.90
N ALA A 509 -13.72 -12.83 19.16
CA ALA A 509 -14.82 -12.95 20.12
C ALA A 509 -15.98 -13.81 19.64
#